data_AF-V5IB21-F1
#
_entry.id   AF-V5IB21-F1
#
_cell.length_a   1.000
_cell.length_b   1.000
_cell.length_c   1.000
_cell.angle_alpha   90.00
_cell.angle_beta   90.00
_cell.angle_gamma   90.00
#
_symmetry.space_group_name_H-M   'P 1'
#
loop_
_entity.id
_entity.type
_entity.pdbx_description
1 polymer ?
#
loop_
_entity_poly.entity_id
_entity_poly.type
_entity_poly.pdbx_seq_one_letter_code
_entity_poly.pdbx_strand_id
1 'polypeptide(L)'
;GRTEGNPSMAVFQKYLTGHPKGAAGAWMFNGGLQILNSGIVPGNRNADNIDQELEKFEYLLFPSKSIKTDGVKAVSVTSFGFGQKGAQAIAINADYLYAVLSKDEYESYAKKFNERHNKAYSHYHKAFVTNTLFKSKEHAPYTEDLQNPVYLDPLVRVSKVKSGELEYTTKGVQSDSYISKSAKHTSKVLSSLTSDVGAKNVGVDVELISAINTENE
;
A
#
# COMPACT_ATOMS: atom_id res chain seq x y z
N GLY A 1 4.85 -12.39 -27.30
CA GLY A 1 4.72 -11.29 -28.26
C GLY A 1 4.94 -9.95 -27.59
N ARG A 2 6.17 -9.68 -27.10
CA ARG A 2 6.60 -8.31 -26.81
C ARG A 2 6.90 -7.66 -28.17
N THR A 3 6.51 -6.40 -28.37
CA THR A 3 6.77 -5.67 -29.61
C THR A 3 8.27 -5.60 -29.88
N GLU A 4 8.69 -5.90 -31.11
CA GLU A 4 10.06 -5.74 -31.56
C GLU A 4 10.54 -4.29 -31.38
N GLY A 5 11.83 -4.11 -31.03
CA GLY A 5 12.39 -2.78 -30.73
C GLY A 5 11.95 -2.17 -29.38
N ASN A 6 11.19 -2.89 -28.55
CA ASN A 6 10.77 -2.45 -27.21
C ASN A 6 11.39 -3.32 -26.08
N PRO A 7 12.71 -3.27 -25.89
CA PRO A 7 13.40 -4.06 -24.86
C PRO A 7 13.13 -3.54 -23.45
N SER A 8 13.28 -4.41 -22.45
CA SER A 8 13.27 -4.03 -21.04
C SER A 8 14.65 -3.54 -20.62
N MET A 9 14.71 -2.40 -19.93
CA MET A 9 15.96 -1.88 -19.37
C MET A 9 16.36 -2.69 -18.14
N ALA A 10 17.47 -3.42 -18.24
CA ALA A 10 17.98 -4.27 -17.18
C ALA A 10 18.82 -3.46 -16.17
N VAL A 11 18.47 -3.57 -14.89
CA VAL A 11 19.16 -2.89 -13.78
C VAL A 11 19.89 -3.90 -12.91
N PHE A 12 21.19 -3.73 -12.74
CA PHE A 12 22.06 -4.66 -12.02
C PHE A 12 22.53 -4.11 -10.67
N GLN A 13 21.63 -3.78 -9.75
CA GLN A 13 21.93 -3.14 -8.45
C GLN A 13 23.13 -3.73 -7.69
N LYS A 14 23.36 -5.05 -7.82
CA LYS A 14 24.48 -5.76 -7.19
C LYS A 14 25.86 -5.24 -7.60
N TYR A 15 26.00 -4.51 -8.71
CA TYR A 15 27.25 -3.84 -9.06
C TYR A 15 27.72 -2.86 -7.96
N LEU A 16 26.77 -2.25 -7.24
CA LEU A 16 27.03 -1.29 -6.17
C LEU A 16 26.95 -1.93 -4.78
N THR A 17 25.95 -2.79 -4.55
CA THR A 17 25.64 -3.30 -3.20
C THR A 17 26.30 -4.63 -2.88
N GLY A 18 26.90 -5.30 -3.87
CA GLY A 18 27.27 -6.71 -3.77
C GLY A 18 26.04 -7.63 -3.61
N HIS A 19 26.27 -8.88 -3.20
CA HIS A 19 25.22 -9.88 -3.01
C HIS A 19 24.98 -10.21 -1.52
N PRO A 20 23.89 -9.72 -0.90
CA PRO A 20 23.58 -9.95 0.51
C PRO A 20 22.76 -11.24 0.76
N LYS A 21 22.81 -12.21 -0.16
CA LYS A 21 22.09 -13.49 -0.09
C LYS A 21 20.58 -13.28 0.09
N GLY A 22 20.04 -13.55 1.28
CA GLY A 22 18.59 -13.49 1.56
C GLY A 22 17.97 -12.10 1.31
N ALA A 23 18.69 -11.03 1.63
CA ALA A 23 18.16 -9.66 1.47
C ALA A 23 18.19 -9.14 0.02
N ALA A 24 18.77 -9.89 -0.91
CA ALA A 24 19.04 -9.38 -2.27
C ALA A 24 17.76 -8.99 -3.01
N GLY A 25 16.72 -9.81 -2.90
CA GLY A 25 15.42 -9.51 -3.51
C GLY A 25 14.75 -8.28 -2.91
N ALA A 26 14.86 -8.08 -1.59
CA ALA A 26 14.28 -6.93 -0.90
C ALA A 26 14.95 -5.62 -1.33
N TRP A 27 16.28 -5.58 -1.45
CA TRP A 27 16.99 -4.39 -1.92
C TRP A 27 16.66 -4.06 -3.38
N MET A 28 16.56 -5.09 -4.23
CA MET A 28 16.15 -4.92 -5.63
C MET A 28 14.71 -4.38 -5.72
N PHE A 29 13.82 -4.87 -4.86
CA PHE A 29 12.44 -4.41 -4.80
C PHE A 29 12.35 -2.94 -4.33
N ASN A 30 13.11 -2.55 -3.30
CA ASN A 30 13.21 -1.15 -2.88
C ASN A 30 13.70 -0.25 -4.04
N GLY A 31 14.72 -0.70 -4.78
CA GLY A 31 15.19 0.00 -5.98
C GLY A 31 14.11 0.10 -7.07
N GLY A 32 13.33 -0.97 -7.28
CA GLY A 32 12.18 -0.97 -8.19
C GLY A 32 11.13 0.06 -7.82
N LEU A 33 10.77 0.17 -6.54
CA LEU A 33 9.85 1.21 -6.05
C LEU A 33 10.41 2.62 -6.28
N GLN A 34 11.71 2.84 -6.07
CA GLN A 34 12.36 4.12 -6.34
C GLN A 34 12.36 4.45 -7.84
N ILE A 35 12.59 3.46 -8.72
CA ILE A 35 12.50 3.63 -10.18
C ILE A 35 11.09 4.05 -10.58
N LEU A 36 10.05 3.37 -10.07
CA LEU A 36 8.65 3.70 -10.37
C LEU A 36 8.30 5.14 -9.98
N ASN A 37 8.67 5.56 -8.77
CA ASN A 37 8.33 6.90 -8.27
C ASN A 37 9.17 8.02 -8.87
N SER A 38 10.42 7.75 -9.28
CA SER A 38 11.33 8.78 -9.80
C SER A 38 11.36 8.85 -11.33
N GLY A 39 10.96 7.80 -12.04
CA GLY A 39 11.14 7.65 -13.49
C GLY A 39 12.61 7.56 -13.91
N ILE A 40 13.55 7.34 -12.98
CA ILE A 40 14.98 7.18 -13.28
C ILE A 40 15.33 5.71 -13.31
N VAL A 41 15.88 5.23 -14.43
CA VAL A 41 16.44 3.89 -14.56
C VAL A 41 17.95 3.97 -14.34
N PRO A 42 18.49 3.43 -13.23
CA PRO A 42 19.92 3.50 -12.95
C PRO A 42 20.71 2.53 -13.84
N GLY A 43 21.77 3.04 -14.48
CA GLY A 43 22.67 2.22 -15.28
C GLY A 43 23.69 1.45 -14.42
N ASN A 44 24.18 0.32 -14.93
CA ASN A 44 25.29 -0.40 -14.34
C ASN A 44 26.61 0.30 -14.66
N ARG A 45 27.15 1.07 -13.72
CA ARG A 45 28.40 1.83 -13.95
C ARG A 45 29.65 0.96 -14.10
N ASN A 46 29.58 -0.30 -13.71
CA ASN A 46 30.66 -1.27 -13.86
C ASN A 46 30.50 -2.12 -15.12
N ALA A 47 29.47 -1.88 -15.96
CA ALA A 47 29.36 -2.49 -17.28
C ALA A 47 30.26 -1.74 -18.27
N ASP A 48 31.56 -2.05 -18.21
CA ASP A 48 32.59 -1.53 -19.12
C ASP A 48 32.41 -2.07 -20.53
N ASN A 49 32.11 -3.37 -20.67
CA ASN A 49 31.71 -4.01 -21.91
C ASN A 49 30.61 -5.05 -21.64
N ILE A 50 29.60 -5.12 -22.52
CA ILE A 50 28.55 -6.14 -22.44
C ILE A 50 29.05 -7.40 -23.17
N ASP A 51 28.86 -8.57 -22.56
CA ASP A 51 29.22 -9.85 -23.16
C ASP A 51 28.47 -10.07 -24.48
N GLN A 52 29.19 -10.47 -25.53
CA GLN A 52 28.66 -10.73 -26.87
C GLN A 52 27.58 -11.82 -26.84
N GLU A 53 27.68 -12.79 -25.93
CA GLU A 53 26.66 -13.82 -25.76
C GLU A 53 25.29 -13.27 -25.34
N LEU A 54 25.23 -12.05 -24.80
CA LEU A 54 23.97 -11.40 -24.43
C LEU A 54 23.28 -10.70 -25.60
N GLU A 55 23.95 -10.53 -26.74
CA GLU A 55 23.40 -9.88 -27.95
C GLU A 55 22.16 -10.61 -28.48
N LYS A 56 22.12 -11.95 -28.36
CA LYS A 56 20.96 -12.77 -28.76
C LYS A 56 19.69 -12.51 -27.96
N PHE A 57 19.76 -11.78 -26.84
CA PHE A 57 18.60 -11.43 -26.02
C PHE A 57 18.04 -10.07 -26.41
N GLU A 58 17.44 -9.98 -27.60
CA GLU A 58 16.95 -8.75 -28.23
C GLU A 58 15.95 -7.92 -27.37
N TYR A 59 15.28 -8.55 -26.40
CA TYR A 59 14.33 -7.89 -25.51
C TYR A 59 14.94 -7.36 -24.19
N LEU A 60 16.26 -7.35 -24.06
CA LEU A 60 16.98 -6.77 -22.92
C LEU A 60 17.94 -5.67 -23.38
N LEU A 61 17.88 -4.53 -22.71
CA LEU A 61 18.83 -3.43 -22.87
C LEU A 61 19.67 -3.30 -21.61
N PHE A 62 20.99 -3.17 -21.76
CA PHE A 62 21.96 -3.13 -20.65
C PHE A 62 22.60 -1.74 -20.53
N PRO A 63 21.91 -0.74 -19.92
CA PRO A 63 22.44 0.62 -19.83
C PRO A 63 23.62 0.73 -18.84
N SER A 64 24.70 1.39 -19.25
CA SER A 64 25.85 1.72 -18.36
C SER A 64 25.70 3.06 -17.63
N LYS A 65 24.78 3.91 -18.09
CA LYS A 65 24.48 5.23 -17.51
C LYS A 65 23.01 5.34 -17.13
N SER A 66 22.70 6.15 -16.13
CA SER A 66 21.32 6.39 -15.71
C SER A 66 20.53 7.12 -16.79
N ILE A 67 19.28 6.69 -17.00
CA ILE A 67 18.35 7.27 -17.97
C ILE A 67 17.19 7.87 -17.20
N LYS A 68 16.93 9.17 -17.38
CA LYS A 68 15.71 9.82 -16.92
C LYS A 68 14.65 9.64 -18.00
N THR A 69 13.59 8.91 -17.65
CA THR A 69 12.42 8.72 -18.50
C THR A 69 11.33 9.74 -18.17
N ASP A 70 10.28 9.75 -18.99
CA ASP A 70 9.00 10.42 -18.71
C ASP A 70 8.14 9.67 -17.68
N GLY A 71 8.43 8.40 -17.42
CA GLY A 71 7.83 7.60 -16.36
C GLY A 71 8.07 6.11 -16.54
N VAL A 72 8.01 5.35 -15.44
CA VAL A 72 8.09 3.87 -15.48
C VAL A 72 6.78 3.30 -14.95
N LYS A 73 6.12 2.48 -15.78
CA LYS A 73 4.80 1.90 -15.49
C LYS A 73 4.87 0.64 -14.63
N ALA A 74 5.90 -0.18 -14.84
CA ALA A 74 6.09 -1.43 -14.11
C ALA A 74 7.57 -1.81 -14.05
N VAL A 75 7.94 -2.57 -13.02
CA VAL A 75 9.27 -3.16 -12.82
C VAL A 75 9.11 -4.64 -12.51
N SER A 76 9.93 -5.47 -13.16
CA SER A 76 10.07 -6.89 -12.83
C SER A 76 11.34 -7.11 -12.01
N VAL A 77 11.21 -7.78 -10.87
CA VAL A 77 12.32 -8.20 -9.99
C VAL A 77 12.41 -9.71 -10.03
N THR A 78 13.51 -10.24 -10.56
CA THR A 78 13.79 -11.68 -10.64
C THR A 78 14.91 -12.06 -9.68
N SER A 79 14.73 -13.15 -8.94
CA SER A 79 15.72 -13.67 -7.99
C SER A 79 15.88 -15.17 -8.13
N PHE A 80 17.13 -15.63 -8.08
CA PHE A 80 17.49 -17.05 -8.16
C PHE A 80 18.42 -17.39 -7.00
N GLY A 81 18.04 -18.39 -6.20
CA GLY A 81 18.78 -18.86 -5.05
C GLY A 81 19.09 -20.35 -5.14
N PHE A 82 20.04 -20.79 -4.31
CA PHE A 82 20.40 -22.19 -4.15
C PHE A 82 19.19 -23.04 -3.74
N GLY A 83 19.16 -24.30 -4.20
CA GLY A 83 18.05 -25.21 -3.97
C GLY A 83 16.83 -24.90 -4.86
N GLN A 84 17.06 -24.55 -6.12
CA GLN A 84 16.01 -24.34 -7.14
C GLN A 84 14.97 -23.28 -6.75
N LYS A 85 15.41 -22.22 -6.04
CA LYS A 85 14.53 -21.12 -5.63
C LYS A 85 14.53 -20.02 -6.69
N GLY A 86 13.67 -20.13 -7.69
CA GLY A 86 13.37 -19.06 -8.64
C GLY A 86 12.13 -18.28 -8.21
N ALA A 87 12.17 -16.95 -8.27
CA ALA A 87 11.02 -16.10 -8.00
C ALA A 87 11.02 -14.84 -8.88
N GLN A 88 9.83 -14.36 -9.21
CA GLN A 88 9.61 -13.11 -9.91
C GLN A 88 8.51 -12.31 -9.19
N ALA A 89 8.75 -11.02 -9.01
CA ALA A 89 7.76 -10.06 -8.54
C ALA A 89 7.61 -8.95 -9.59
N ILE A 90 6.37 -8.52 -9.83
CA ILE A 90 6.08 -7.39 -10.71
C ILE A 90 5.47 -6.29 -9.84
N ALA A 91 6.11 -5.13 -9.82
CA ALA A 91 5.60 -3.93 -9.19
C ALA A 91 5.03 -3.01 -10.27
N ILE A 92 3.83 -2.48 -10.04
CA ILE A 92 3.14 -1.54 -10.94
C ILE A 92 3.15 -0.16 -10.28
N ASN A 93 3.23 0.89 -11.09
CA ASN A 93 3.20 2.27 -10.60
C ASN A 93 1.90 2.54 -9.81
N ALA A 94 2.01 3.24 -8.68
CA ALA A 94 0.89 3.53 -7.79
C ALA A 94 -0.17 4.44 -8.42
N ASP A 95 0.16 5.21 -9.47
CA ASP A 95 -0.80 6.08 -10.16
C ASP A 95 -1.96 5.29 -10.77
N TYR A 96 -1.74 4.03 -11.14
CA TYR A 96 -2.81 3.13 -11.60
C TYR A 96 -3.83 2.80 -10.50
N LEU A 97 -3.44 2.85 -9.22
CA LEU A 97 -4.38 2.71 -8.11
C LEU A 97 -5.23 3.97 -7.96
N TYR A 98 -4.64 5.15 -8.12
CA TYR A 98 -5.39 6.41 -7.98
C TYR A 98 -6.38 6.60 -9.13
N ALA A 99 -6.07 6.08 -10.32
CA ALA A 99 -6.94 6.14 -11.50
C ALA A 99 -8.27 5.37 -11.36
N VAL A 100 -8.41 4.49 -10.35
CA VAL A 100 -9.67 3.75 -10.10
C VAL A 100 -10.51 4.33 -8.95
N LEU A 101 -10.01 5.38 -8.28
CA LEU A 101 -10.72 6.03 -7.18
C LEU A 101 -11.60 7.16 -7.74
N SER A 102 -12.74 7.41 -7.08
CA SER A 102 -13.47 8.66 -7.31
C SER A 102 -12.63 9.86 -6.87
N LYS A 103 -12.93 11.03 -7.43
CA LYS A 103 -12.24 12.29 -7.08
C LYS A 103 -12.29 12.57 -5.57
N ASP A 104 -13.45 12.40 -4.95
CA ASP A 104 -13.65 12.64 -3.52
C ASP A 104 -12.82 11.68 -2.64
N GLU A 105 -12.73 10.40 -3.03
CA GLU A 105 -11.91 9.41 -2.34
C GLU A 105 -10.41 9.76 -2.44
N TYR A 106 -9.95 10.14 -3.63
CA TYR A 106 -8.57 10.55 -3.86
C TYR A 106 -8.22 11.80 -3.06
N GLU A 107 -9.05 12.85 -3.09
CA GLU A 107 -8.81 14.08 -2.34
C GLU A 107 -8.82 13.85 -0.82
N SER A 108 -9.74 13.01 -0.33
CA SER A 108 -9.78 12.59 1.09
C SER A 108 -8.51 11.85 1.49
N TYR A 109 -8.03 10.95 0.64
CA TYR A 109 -6.76 10.25 0.85
C TYR A 109 -5.57 11.22 0.83
N ALA A 110 -5.46 12.08 -0.17
CA ALA A 110 -4.37 13.03 -0.33
C ALA A 110 -4.25 13.96 0.88
N LYS A 111 -5.39 14.44 1.41
CA LYS A 111 -5.42 15.22 2.67
C LYS A 111 -4.86 14.43 3.84
N LYS A 112 -5.33 13.20 4.07
CA LYS A 112 -4.84 12.32 5.15
C LYS A 112 -3.35 11.99 5.00
N PHE A 113 -2.89 11.79 3.76
CA PHE A 113 -1.50 11.54 3.44
C PHE A 113 -0.63 12.74 3.80
N ASN A 114 -1.00 13.95 3.37
CA ASN A 114 -0.25 15.18 3.67
C ASN A 114 -0.16 15.45 5.18
N GLU A 115 -1.25 15.29 5.91
CA GLU A 115 -1.26 15.41 7.37
C GLU A 115 -0.31 14.40 8.04
N ARG A 116 -0.28 13.16 7.55
CA ARG A 116 0.62 12.12 8.04
C ARG A 116 2.08 12.43 7.68
N HIS A 117 2.34 12.87 6.45
CA HIS A 117 3.67 13.20 5.97
C HIS A 117 4.31 14.29 6.83
N ASN A 118 3.59 15.38 7.11
CA ASN A 118 4.08 16.47 7.94
C ASN A 118 4.42 16.00 9.38
N LYS A 119 3.57 15.14 9.97
CA LYS A 119 3.82 14.54 11.29
C LYS A 119 5.04 13.61 11.26
N ALA A 120 5.15 12.77 10.23
CA ALA A 120 6.26 11.85 10.06
C ALA A 120 7.59 12.59 9.83
N TYR A 121 7.59 13.66 9.04
CA TYR A 121 8.75 14.52 8.81
C TYR A 121 9.26 15.13 10.12
N SER A 122 8.37 15.79 10.88
CA SER A 122 8.72 16.36 12.18
C SER A 122 9.24 15.30 13.16
N HIS A 123 8.57 14.15 13.24
CA HIS A 123 8.99 13.04 14.08
C HIS A 123 10.37 12.51 13.68
N TYR A 124 10.59 12.27 12.38
CA TYR A 124 11.85 11.75 11.85
C TYR A 124 13.03 12.67 12.18
N HIS A 125 12.92 13.98 11.93
CA HIS A 125 13.99 14.92 12.23
C HIS A 125 14.30 15.00 13.72
N LYS A 126 13.27 15.08 14.57
CA LYS A 126 13.45 15.05 16.03
C LYS A 126 14.13 13.75 16.46
N ALA A 127 13.66 12.62 15.96
CA ALA A 127 14.15 11.31 16.32
C ALA A 127 15.58 11.06 15.83
N PHE A 128 15.94 11.57 14.65
CA PHE A 128 17.29 11.49 14.10
C PHE A 128 18.29 12.26 14.97
N VAL A 129 17.99 13.52 15.31
CA VAL A 129 18.89 14.36 16.13
C VAL A 129 19.01 13.84 17.57
N THR A 130 17.95 13.23 18.10
CA THR A 130 17.93 12.72 19.49
C THR A 130 18.31 11.25 19.62
N ASN A 131 18.65 10.57 18.53
CA ASN A 131 18.90 9.11 18.51
C ASN A 131 17.72 8.29 19.04
N THR A 132 16.49 8.73 18.75
CA THR A 132 15.26 8.07 19.22
C THR A 132 14.37 7.54 18.09
N LEU A 133 14.95 7.26 16.91
CA LEU A 133 14.25 6.64 15.77
C LEU A 133 13.64 5.29 16.14
N PHE A 134 14.38 4.49 16.90
CA PHE A 134 13.88 3.25 17.46
C PHE A 134 13.53 3.45 18.94
N LYS A 135 12.32 3.00 19.31
CA LYS A 135 11.88 2.89 20.70
C LYS A 135 11.16 1.56 20.86
N SER A 136 11.67 0.70 21.75
CA SER A 136 10.98 -0.53 22.12
C SER A 136 9.67 -0.20 22.82
N LYS A 137 8.68 -1.07 22.61
CA LYS A 137 7.43 -1.06 23.39
C LYS A 137 7.64 -1.95 24.60
N GLU A 138 7.35 -1.43 25.80
CA GLU A 138 7.50 -2.16 27.06
C GLU A 138 6.33 -3.11 27.32
N HIS A 139 5.13 -2.73 26.85
CA HIS A 139 3.89 -3.49 27.05
C HIS A 139 3.12 -3.66 25.74
N ALA A 140 2.29 -4.70 25.71
CA ALA A 140 1.28 -4.88 24.68
C ALA A 140 0.19 -3.78 24.79
N PRO A 141 -0.59 -3.53 23.72
CA PRO A 141 -1.67 -2.55 23.79
C PRO A 141 -2.90 -3.03 24.61
N TYR A 142 -2.82 -4.15 25.32
CA TYR A 142 -3.85 -4.69 26.21
C TYR A 142 -3.22 -5.11 27.55
N THR A 143 -4.00 -5.04 28.62
CA THR A 143 -3.65 -5.64 29.91
C THR A 143 -3.86 -7.17 29.87
N GLU A 144 -3.31 -7.90 30.84
CA GLU A 144 -3.45 -9.36 30.93
C GLU A 144 -4.93 -9.79 30.95
N ASP A 145 -5.77 -9.08 31.72
CA ASP A 145 -7.22 -9.34 31.79
C ASP A 145 -7.94 -9.18 30.44
N LEU A 146 -7.42 -8.31 29.57
CA LEU A 146 -7.99 -8.02 28.26
C LEU A 146 -7.40 -8.87 27.13
N GLN A 147 -6.38 -9.69 27.39
CA GLN A 147 -5.71 -10.48 26.36
C GLN A 147 -6.69 -11.40 25.61
N ASN A 148 -7.36 -12.31 26.33
CA ASN A 148 -8.29 -13.26 25.72
C ASN A 148 -9.51 -12.55 25.09
N PRO A 149 -10.17 -11.58 25.78
CA PRO A 149 -11.28 -10.86 25.17
C PRO A 149 -10.91 -10.10 23.88
N VAL A 150 -9.71 -9.52 23.80
CA VAL A 150 -9.23 -8.84 22.59
C VAL A 150 -8.96 -9.84 21.46
N TYR A 151 -8.37 -10.99 21.75
CA TYR A 151 -8.10 -12.01 20.74
C TYR A 151 -9.38 -12.63 20.15
N LEU A 152 -10.45 -12.66 20.94
CA LEU A 152 -11.72 -13.26 20.55
C LEU A 152 -12.71 -12.27 19.90
N ASP A 153 -12.37 -10.98 19.85
CA ASP A 153 -13.18 -9.95 19.20
C ASP A 153 -12.53 -9.43 17.91
N PRO A 154 -13.03 -9.79 16.71
CA PRO A 154 -12.46 -9.31 15.45
C PRO A 154 -12.72 -7.82 15.18
N LEU A 155 -13.65 -7.19 15.89
CA LEU A 155 -14.06 -5.80 15.70
C LEU A 155 -13.43 -4.84 16.71
N VAL A 156 -12.84 -5.35 17.79
CA VAL A 156 -12.17 -4.51 18.79
C VAL A 156 -11.02 -3.71 18.14
N ARG A 157 -10.91 -2.42 18.50
CA ARG A 157 -9.83 -1.53 18.04
C ARG A 157 -9.23 -0.77 19.21
N VAL A 158 -7.96 -0.40 19.09
CA VAL A 158 -7.29 0.47 20.04
C VAL A 158 -7.85 1.89 19.97
N SER A 159 -7.81 2.59 21.10
CA SER A 159 -8.21 3.99 21.19
C SER A 159 -7.17 4.78 21.97
N LYS A 160 -7.14 6.10 21.77
CA LYS A 160 -6.22 6.96 22.51
C LYS A 160 -6.69 7.09 23.95
N VAL A 161 -5.91 6.59 24.90
CA VAL A 161 -6.17 6.74 26.34
C VAL A 161 -5.61 8.05 26.88
N LYS A 162 -5.90 8.37 28.15
CA LYS A 162 -5.47 9.64 28.79
C LYS A 162 -3.95 9.81 28.82
N SER A 163 -3.18 8.73 28.86
CA SER A 163 -1.71 8.75 28.76
C SER A 163 -1.21 9.23 27.38
N GLY A 164 -2.08 9.24 26.37
CA GLY A 164 -1.76 9.57 24.98
C GLY A 164 -1.36 8.37 24.13
N GLU A 165 -1.23 7.19 24.73
CA GLU A 165 -0.93 5.94 24.04
C GLU A 165 -2.20 5.30 23.41
N LEU A 166 -1.98 4.31 22.54
CA LEU A 166 -3.06 3.56 21.90
C LEU A 166 -3.22 2.22 22.61
N GLU A 167 -4.32 2.07 23.33
CA GLU A 167 -4.61 0.89 24.15
C GLU A 167 -6.04 0.39 23.90
N TYR A 168 -6.24 -0.90 24.14
CA TYR A 168 -7.55 -1.53 24.23
C TYR A 168 -8.21 -1.18 25.54
N THR A 169 -9.54 -1.04 25.52
CA THR A 169 -10.32 -0.74 26.71
C THR A 169 -11.42 -1.78 26.87
N THR A 170 -11.80 -2.04 28.12
CA THR A 170 -12.94 -2.92 28.44
C THR A 170 -14.23 -2.50 27.72
N LYS A 171 -14.43 -1.19 27.52
CA LYS A 171 -15.58 -0.64 26.79
C LYS A 171 -15.56 -0.92 25.29
N GLY A 172 -14.37 -1.13 24.70
CA GLY A 172 -14.22 -1.41 23.28
C GLY A 172 -14.46 -2.87 22.92
N VAL A 173 -14.18 -3.78 23.86
CA VAL A 173 -14.34 -5.22 23.71
C VAL A 173 -15.82 -5.59 23.69
N GLN A 174 -16.22 -6.40 22.71
CA GLN A 174 -17.60 -6.87 22.48
C GLN A 174 -18.59 -5.70 22.49
N SER A 175 -18.15 -4.53 21.99
CA SER A 175 -18.98 -3.34 21.87
C SER A 175 -19.99 -3.49 20.73
N ASP A 176 -21.07 -2.69 20.75
CA ASP A 176 -22.09 -2.62 19.68
C ASP A 176 -21.55 -1.95 18.38
N SER A 177 -20.29 -2.20 18.05
CA SER A 177 -19.61 -1.71 16.85
C SER A 177 -20.01 -2.48 15.60
N TYR A 178 -20.58 -3.68 15.74
CA TYR A 178 -21.11 -4.46 14.62
C TYR A 178 -22.30 -3.76 13.95
N ILE A 179 -23.19 -3.16 14.74
CA ILE A 179 -24.37 -2.46 14.21
C ILE A 179 -23.99 -1.03 13.81
N SER A 180 -23.68 -0.87 12.51
CA SER A 180 -23.28 0.41 11.93
C SER A 180 -24.40 1.46 11.94
N LYS A 181 -24.03 2.74 11.82
CA LYS A 181 -25.01 3.85 11.72
C LYS A 181 -25.94 3.68 10.51
N SER A 182 -25.41 3.22 9.38
CA SER A 182 -26.19 2.93 8.18
C SER A 182 -27.20 1.81 8.43
N ALA A 183 -26.80 0.71 9.06
CA ALA A 183 -27.71 -0.38 9.42
C ALA A 183 -28.83 0.09 10.36
N LYS A 184 -28.51 0.93 11.37
CA LYS A 184 -29.52 1.54 12.26
C LYS A 184 -30.49 2.44 11.48
N HIS A 185 -29.98 3.22 10.52
CA HIS A 185 -30.81 4.10 9.69
C HIS A 185 -31.73 3.29 8.77
N THR A 186 -31.21 2.33 8.02
CA THR A 186 -32.00 1.46 7.14
C THR A 186 -33.05 0.66 7.92
N SER A 187 -32.67 0.11 9.07
CA SER A 187 -33.61 -0.57 9.98
C SER A 187 -34.73 0.36 10.44
N LYS A 188 -34.40 1.62 10.79
CA LYS A 188 -35.40 2.63 11.17
C LYS A 188 -36.36 2.94 10.01
N VAL A 189 -35.86 3.14 8.79
CA VAL A 189 -36.69 3.38 7.60
C VAL A 189 -37.64 2.22 7.34
N LEU A 190 -37.14 0.98 7.38
CA LEU A 190 -37.95 -0.22 7.24
C LEU A 190 -39.02 -0.34 8.35
N SER A 191 -38.65 -0.04 9.60
CA SER A 191 -39.58 -0.09 10.73
C SER A 191 -40.71 0.94 10.64
N SER A 192 -40.45 2.13 10.08
CA SER A 192 -41.51 3.12 9.83
C SER A 192 -42.46 2.70 8.71
N LEU A 193 -41.95 1.97 7.71
CA LEU A 193 -42.77 1.46 6.61
C LEU A 193 -43.74 0.36 7.10
N THR A 194 -43.34 -0.46 8.08
CA THR A 194 -44.18 -1.53 8.62
C THR A 194 -45.22 -1.07 9.63
N SER A 195 -45.04 0.10 10.26
CA SER A 195 -46.05 0.68 11.16
C SER A 195 -47.17 1.44 10.45
N ASP A 196 -46.95 1.93 9.24
CA ASP A 196 -47.85 2.83 8.50
C ASP A 196 -48.64 2.14 7.36
N VAL A 197 -48.83 0.82 7.41
CA VAL A 197 -49.38 -0.02 6.30
C VAL A 197 -50.91 0.14 6.09
N GLY A 198 -51.49 1.28 6.47
CA GLY A 198 -52.85 1.66 6.13
C GLY A 198 -52.93 2.23 4.71
N ALA A 199 -53.32 1.40 3.73
CA ALA A 199 -53.75 1.76 2.37
C ALA A 199 -52.87 2.77 1.58
N LYS A 200 -51.54 2.60 1.61
CA LYS A 200 -50.60 3.37 0.77
C LYS A 200 -49.76 2.43 -0.09
N ASN A 201 -49.60 2.77 -1.38
CA ASN A 201 -48.70 2.07 -2.29
C ASN A 201 -47.25 2.41 -1.93
N VAL A 202 -46.47 1.43 -1.48
CA VAL A 202 -45.07 1.59 -1.10
C VAL A 202 -44.16 1.14 -2.24
N GLY A 203 -43.19 1.98 -2.62
CA GLY A 203 -42.08 1.63 -3.51
C GLY A 203 -40.76 1.72 -2.75
N VAL A 204 -39.93 0.69 -2.85
CA VAL A 204 -38.58 0.65 -2.23
C VAL A 204 -37.57 0.46 -3.35
N ASP A 205 -36.51 1.25 -3.31
CA ASP A 205 -35.44 1.23 -4.29
C ASP A 205 -34.08 1.25 -3.58
N VAL A 206 -33.09 0.55 -4.15
CA VAL A 206 -31.73 0.48 -3.63
C VAL A 206 -30.75 0.50 -4.80
N GLU A 207 -29.82 1.44 -4.77
CA GLU A 207 -28.80 1.59 -5.80
C GLU A 207 -27.40 1.40 -5.24
N LEU A 208 -26.56 0.74 -6.02
CA LEU A 208 -25.15 0.62 -5.69
C LEU A 208 -24.44 1.93 -6.00
N ILE A 209 -23.64 2.43 -5.06
CA ILE A 209 -22.82 3.63 -5.26
C ILE A 209 -21.93 3.48 -6.52
N SER A 210 -21.43 2.27 -6.79
CA SER A 210 -20.61 1.98 -7.97
C SER A 210 -21.34 2.06 -9.31
N ALA A 211 -22.67 2.07 -9.33
CA ALA A 211 -23.45 2.20 -10.57
C ALA A 211 -23.59 3.67 -11.02
N ILE A 212 -23.35 4.62 -10.11
CA ILE A 212 -23.48 6.06 -10.39
C ILE A 212 -22.12 6.60 -10.84
N ASN A 213 -22.00 6.95 -12.12
CA ASN A 213 -20.81 7.61 -12.65
C ASN A 213 -20.96 9.13 -12.55
N THR A 214 -20.24 9.76 -11.62
CA THR A 214 -20.25 11.21 -11.40
C THR A 214 -19.38 11.99 -12.41
N GLU A 215 -18.63 11.32 -13.29
CA GLU A 215 -17.82 11.98 -14.34
C GLU A 215 -18.62 12.33 -15.60
N ASN A 216 -19.89 11.90 -15.68
CA ASN A 216 -20.80 12.20 -16.79
C ASN A 216 -21.61 13.50 -16.60
N GLU A 217 -21.31 14.31 -15.59
CA GLU A 217 -21.82 15.68 -15.37
C GLU A 217 -20.69 16.72 -15.49
#